data_AF-A0A0S0ZQ09-F1
#
_entry.id   AF-A0A0S0ZQ09-F1
#
_cell.length_a   1.000
_cell.length_b   1.000
_cell.length_c   1.000
_cell.angle_alpha   90.00
_cell.angle_beta   90.00
_cell.angle_gamma   90.00
#
_symmetry.space_group_name_H-M   'P 1'
#
loop_
_entity.id
_entity.type
_entity.pdbx_description
1 polymer ?
#
loop_
_entity_poly.entity_id
_entity_poly.type
_entity_poly.pdbx_seq_one_letter_code
_entity_poly.pdbx_strand_id
1 'polypeptide(L)'
;MREAYDGAAIHASYCTEAEYARFGGTAVCPSVGEIPGGDSQVRSIYHGAGTADTPAALTWDQKQIDAATAYMKNTSRPSAGRALGKGEVNTQSGRTYVGLQNEYNGIIDSASNPQLTLIADSTPNESTRKALAETLQSDSAAAYFDQVASPEAKARGYMSTREFEAFEAGRRYANTAYLVDLQEMQGDNLLRELVRITAQMNWQLNDLKEQIRQGNVISGQQLALTARQYYEKQLGSLEKTINQANAR
;
A
#
# COMPACT_ATOMS: atom_id res chain seq x y z
N MET A 1 -10.82 -19.74 12.64
CA MET A 1 -10.14 -19.27 13.88
C MET A 1 -8.63 -19.04 13.71
N ARG A 2 -7.88 -19.86 12.95
CA ARG A 2 -6.42 -19.71 12.82
C ARG A 2 -5.97 -18.40 12.12
N GLU A 3 -6.62 -18.01 11.03
CA GLU A 3 -6.23 -16.80 10.28
C GLU A 3 -6.54 -15.49 11.04
N ALA A 4 -7.60 -15.45 11.85
CA ALA A 4 -7.86 -14.32 12.76
C ALA A 4 -6.84 -14.25 13.91
N TYR A 5 -6.31 -15.40 14.33
CA TYR A 5 -5.24 -15.47 15.33
C TYR A 5 -3.90 -14.98 14.75
N ASP A 6 -3.61 -15.31 13.48
CA ASP A 6 -2.43 -14.81 12.77
C ASP A 6 -2.51 -13.27 12.58
N GLY A 7 -3.70 -12.73 12.31
CA GLY A 7 -3.93 -11.28 12.25
C GLY A 7 -3.66 -10.58 13.60
N ALA A 8 -4.15 -11.15 14.71
CA ALA A 8 -3.87 -10.61 16.05
C ALA A 8 -2.38 -10.66 16.42
N ALA A 9 -1.67 -11.70 15.99
CA ALA A 9 -0.22 -11.81 16.19
C ALA A 9 0.57 -10.78 15.38
N ILE A 10 0.14 -10.47 14.15
CA ILE A 10 0.72 -9.38 13.35
C ILE A 10 0.43 -8.03 14.02
N HIS A 11 -0.81 -7.79 14.42
CA HIS A 11 -1.25 -6.54 15.04
C HIS A 11 -0.51 -6.22 16.34
N ALA A 12 -0.05 -7.23 17.09
CA ALA A 12 0.75 -7.05 18.30
C ALA A 12 2.02 -6.18 18.10
N SER A 13 2.53 -6.06 16.86
CA SER A 13 3.67 -5.19 16.51
C SER A 13 3.26 -3.74 16.18
N TYR A 14 1.96 -3.47 16.05
CA TYR A 14 1.38 -2.22 15.55
C TYR A 14 0.39 -1.58 16.53
N CYS A 15 0.37 -2.01 17.79
CA CYS A 15 -0.54 -1.47 18.79
C CYS A 15 -0.46 0.06 18.91
N THR A 16 -1.63 0.69 18.96
CA THR A 16 -1.80 2.11 19.28
C THR A 16 -1.74 2.36 20.78
N GLU A 17 -1.49 3.62 21.17
CA GLU A 17 -1.56 4.03 22.58
C GLU A 17 -2.94 3.75 23.19
N ALA A 18 -4.01 3.96 22.43
CA ALA A 18 -5.37 3.68 22.86
C ALA A 18 -5.63 2.19 23.07
N GLU A 19 -5.07 1.33 22.23
CA GLU A 19 -5.15 -0.13 22.40
C GLU A 19 -4.31 -0.60 23.58
N TYR A 20 -3.11 -0.05 23.75
CA TYR A 20 -2.26 -0.36 24.88
C TYR A 20 -2.90 0.05 26.22
N ALA A 21 -3.59 1.19 26.28
CA ALA A 21 -4.34 1.59 27.46
C ALA A 21 -5.46 0.59 27.85
N ARG A 22 -5.98 -0.16 26.87
CA ARG A 22 -7.09 -1.12 27.09
C ARG A 22 -6.62 -2.56 27.28
N PHE A 23 -5.61 -2.98 26.54
CA PHE A 23 -5.17 -4.38 26.42
C PHE A 23 -3.66 -4.56 26.63
N GLY A 24 -2.96 -3.52 27.10
CA GLY A 24 -1.51 -3.51 27.25
C GLY A 24 -0.98 -4.62 28.15
N GLY A 25 0.17 -5.18 27.77
CA GLY A 25 0.81 -6.28 28.49
C GLY A 25 0.22 -7.67 28.18
N THR A 26 -0.77 -7.75 27.29
CA THR A 26 -1.30 -9.02 26.78
C THR A 26 -0.57 -9.44 25.50
N ALA A 27 -0.75 -10.69 25.07
CA ALA A 27 -0.14 -11.20 23.83
C ALA A 27 -0.65 -10.49 22.55
N VAL A 28 -1.84 -9.89 22.58
CA VAL A 28 -2.39 -9.13 21.44
C VAL A 28 -1.91 -7.68 21.43
N CYS A 29 -1.35 -7.19 22.54
CA CYS A 29 -0.84 -5.83 22.66
C CYS A 29 0.28 -5.73 23.73
N PRO A 30 1.46 -6.31 23.47
CA PRO A 30 2.53 -6.38 24.45
C PRO A 30 3.13 -5.01 24.77
N SER A 31 3.22 -4.13 23.77
CA SER A 31 3.69 -2.74 23.86
C SER A 31 3.07 -1.89 22.77
N VAL A 32 3.17 -0.57 22.88
CA VAL A 32 2.90 0.34 21.74
C VAL A 32 3.92 0.04 20.62
N GLY A 33 3.44 -0.04 19.38
CA GLY A 33 4.28 -0.30 18.21
C GLY A 33 5.12 0.92 17.82
N GLU A 34 6.22 0.71 17.10
CA GLU A 34 7.05 1.82 16.58
C GLU A 34 6.32 2.64 15.51
N ILE A 35 5.46 1.98 14.74
CA ILE A 35 4.57 2.58 13.75
C ILE A 35 3.11 2.22 14.08
N PRO A 36 2.52 2.87 15.11
CA PRO A 36 1.22 2.50 15.63
C PRO A 36 0.11 2.54 14.57
N GLY A 37 -0.74 1.52 14.56
CA GLY A 37 -1.80 1.36 13.58
C GLY A 37 -1.31 1.04 12.17
N GLY A 38 -0.03 0.72 11.97
CA GLY A 38 0.54 0.45 10.65
C GLY A 38 -0.20 -0.62 9.86
N ASP A 39 -0.78 -1.61 10.52
CA ASP A 39 -1.55 -2.71 9.90
C ASP A 39 -3.05 -2.44 9.79
N SER A 40 -3.55 -1.31 10.29
CA SER A 40 -4.99 -1.03 10.37
C SER A 40 -5.39 0.35 9.84
N GLN A 41 -4.43 1.26 9.66
CA GLN A 41 -4.67 2.61 9.16
C GLN A 41 -4.33 2.73 7.68
N VAL A 42 -5.24 3.33 6.93
CA VAL A 42 -5.12 3.54 5.47
C VAL A 42 -3.89 4.38 5.08
N ARG A 43 -3.36 5.19 6.00
CA ARG A 43 -2.13 5.95 5.75
C ARG A 43 -0.96 5.07 5.30
N SER A 44 -0.92 3.81 5.76
CA SER A 44 0.18 2.89 5.47
C SER A 44 0.33 2.62 3.97
N ILE A 45 -0.76 2.69 3.21
CA ILE A 45 -0.74 2.49 1.77
C ILE A 45 -0.65 3.79 0.97
N TYR A 46 -1.05 4.94 1.51
CA TYR A 46 -1.06 6.20 0.74
C TYR A 46 0.11 7.13 1.06
N HIS A 47 0.60 7.13 2.30
CA HIS A 47 1.52 8.16 2.81
C HIS A 47 2.70 7.58 3.59
N GLY A 48 2.81 6.26 3.72
CA GLY A 48 3.77 5.62 4.62
C GLY A 48 3.26 5.58 6.06
N ALA A 49 3.45 4.41 6.70
CA ALA A 49 3.10 4.22 8.10
C ALA A 49 3.98 5.11 9.01
N GLY A 50 3.46 5.47 10.19
CA GLY A 50 4.14 6.34 11.12
C GLY A 50 3.25 6.83 12.26
N THR A 51 3.78 7.75 13.05
CA THR A 51 3.02 8.51 14.07
C THR A 51 2.27 9.67 13.43
N ALA A 52 1.36 10.34 14.15
CA ALA A 52 0.59 11.48 13.62
C ALA A 52 1.49 12.58 13.02
N ASP A 53 2.70 12.76 13.56
CA ASP A 53 3.66 13.77 13.12
C ASP A 53 4.58 13.29 11.99
N THR A 54 4.55 12.00 11.63
CA THR A 54 5.36 11.45 10.53
C THR A 54 4.87 12.04 9.20
N PRO A 55 5.71 12.78 8.46
CA PRO A 55 5.34 13.35 7.17
C PRO A 55 4.96 12.28 6.15
N ALA A 56 4.12 12.66 5.18
CA ALA A 56 3.81 11.77 4.07
C ALA A 56 5.07 11.51 3.23
N ALA A 57 5.30 10.24 2.89
CA ALA A 57 6.38 9.78 2.05
C ALA A 57 5.85 8.87 0.94
N LEU A 58 6.54 8.87 -0.21
CA LEU A 58 6.20 8.04 -1.36
C LEU A 58 7.31 7.01 -1.69
N THR A 59 8.52 7.19 -1.18
CA THR A 59 9.54 6.15 -1.03
C THR A 59 9.57 5.74 0.42
N TRP A 60 9.28 4.48 0.68
CA TRP A 60 9.13 3.94 2.02
C TRP A 60 10.37 3.19 2.48
N ASP A 61 10.65 3.27 3.77
CA ASP A 61 11.59 2.35 4.40
C ASP A 61 10.98 0.94 4.55
N GLN A 62 11.78 -0.03 5.00
CA GLN A 62 11.32 -1.41 5.15
C GLN A 62 10.17 -1.55 6.16
N LYS A 63 10.18 -0.78 7.25
CA LYS A 63 9.13 -0.87 8.29
C LYS A 63 7.79 -0.38 7.74
N GLN A 64 7.81 0.68 6.96
CA GLN A 64 6.65 1.22 6.26
C GLN A 64 6.12 0.24 5.20
N ILE A 65 7.01 -0.43 4.45
CA ILE A 65 6.63 -1.48 3.49
C ILE A 65 5.98 -2.67 4.21
N ASP A 66 6.53 -3.10 5.34
CA ASP A 66 6.00 -4.21 6.13
C ASP A 66 4.62 -3.87 6.72
N ALA A 67 4.44 -2.65 7.22
CA ALA A 67 3.15 -2.16 7.70
C ALA A 67 2.11 -2.07 6.58
N ALA A 68 2.47 -1.53 5.41
CA ALA A 68 1.58 -1.47 4.26
C ALA A 68 1.16 -2.88 3.80
N THR A 69 2.10 -3.84 3.84
CA THR A 69 1.83 -5.25 3.54
C THR A 69 0.90 -5.88 4.58
N ALA A 70 1.08 -5.56 5.87
CA ALA A 70 0.19 -6.01 6.94
C ALA A 70 -1.22 -5.43 6.78
N TYR A 71 -1.34 -4.14 6.48
CA TYR A 71 -2.60 -3.47 6.18
C TYR A 71 -3.33 -4.12 5.00
N MET A 72 -2.62 -4.39 3.90
CA MET A 72 -3.21 -5.08 2.75
C MET A 72 -3.73 -6.46 3.13
N LYS A 73 -2.96 -7.25 3.89
CA LYS A 73 -3.41 -8.58 4.35
C LYS A 73 -4.70 -8.46 5.17
N ASN A 74 -4.77 -7.49 6.08
CA ASN A 74 -5.93 -7.27 6.94
C ASN A 74 -7.17 -6.80 6.18
N THR A 75 -7.01 -5.99 5.12
CA THR A 75 -8.12 -5.29 4.47
C THR A 75 -8.57 -5.88 3.13
N SER A 76 -7.66 -6.52 2.39
CA SER A 76 -7.94 -7.10 1.07
C SER A 76 -7.83 -8.62 1.02
N ARG A 77 -7.38 -9.28 2.11
CA ARG A 77 -7.28 -10.74 2.18
C ARG A 77 -8.00 -11.31 3.40
N PRO A 78 -9.31 -11.03 3.57
CA PRO A 78 -10.06 -11.64 4.66
C PRO A 78 -10.08 -13.16 4.53
N SER A 79 -10.43 -13.84 5.61
CA SER A 79 -10.70 -15.28 5.62
C SER A 79 -12.14 -15.56 5.22
N ALA A 80 -12.38 -16.61 4.43
CA ALA A 80 -13.72 -17.15 4.18
C ALA A 80 -13.94 -18.56 4.78
N GLY A 81 -12.92 -19.18 5.37
CA GLY A 81 -12.98 -20.54 5.88
C GLY A 81 -11.64 -20.98 6.46
N ARG A 82 -11.60 -22.13 7.13
CA ARG A 82 -10.33 -22.67 7.65
C ARG A 82 -9.55 -23.44 6.58
N ALA A 83 -8.24 -23.59 6.80
CA ALA A 83 -7.48 -24.61 6.09
C ALA A 83 -7.90 -26.02 6.53
N LEU A 84 -8.16 -26.91 5.56
CA LEU A 84 -8.44 -28.32 5.82
C LEU A 84 -7.15 -29.12 6.05
N GLY A 85 -7.22 -30.14 6.90
CA GLY A 85 -6.16 -31.11 7.12
C GLY A 85 -6.08 -32.17 6.01
N LYS A 86 -4.93 -32.86 5.92
CA LYS A 86 -4.65 -33.87 4.88
C LYS A 86 -5.69 -35.01 4.80
N GLY A 87 -6.29 -35.42 5.93
CA GLY A 87 -7.33 -36.45 5.93
C GLY A 87 -8.68 -35.95 5.40
N GLU A 88 -8.98 -34.67 5.64
CA GLU A 88 -10.29 -34.06 5.36
C GLU A 88 -10.49 -33.85 3.85
N VAL A 89 -9.41 -33.52 3.14
CA VAL A 89 -9.43 -33.23 1.70
C VAL A 89 -9.72 -34.45 0.82
N ASN A 90 -9.60 -35.67 1.35
CA ASN A 90 -9.86 -36.91 0.60
C ASN A 90 -11.35 -37.28 0.53
N THR A 91 -12.20 -36.61 1.30
CA THR A 91 -13.66 -36.78 1.21
C THR A 91 -14.23 -36.00 0.03
N GLN A 92 -15.43 -36.34 -0.45
CA GLN A 92 -16.06 -35.59 -1.54
C GLN A 92 -16.31 -34.13 -1.13
N SER A 93 -16.81 -33.90 0.08
CA SER A 93 -17.03 -32.57 0.66
C SER A 93 -15.71 -31.81 0.85
N GLY A 94 -14.63 -32.48 1.26
CA GLY A 94 -13.30 -31.89 1.35
C GLY A 94 -12.73 -31.46 0.01
N ARG A 95 -12.89 -32.27 -1.05
CA ARG A 95 -12.49 -31.88 -2.42
C ARG A 95 -13.28 -30.67 -2.91
N THR A 96 -14.60 -30.65 -2.71
CA THR A 96 -15.44 -29.50 -3.07
C THR A 96 -15.03 -28.25 -2.30
N TYR A 97 -14.73 -28.39 -1.00
CA TYR A 97 -14.26 -27.28 -0.17
C TYR A 97 -12.97 -26.68 -0.72
N VAL A 98 -11.98 -27.51 -1.05
CA VAL A 98 -10.71 -27.04 -1.62
C VAL A 98 -10.91 -26.34 -2.96
N GLY A 99 -11.82 -26.85 -3.80
CA GLY A 99 -12.19 -26.19 -5.06
C GLY A 99 -12.73 -24.78 -4.86
N LEU A 100 -13.72 -24.63 -3.97
CA LEU A 100 -14.32 -23.33 -3.64
C LEU A 100 -13.31 -22.38 -2.97
N GLN A 101 -12.45 -22.90 -2.09
CA GLN A 101 -11.38 -22.12 -1.48
C GLN A 101 -10.38 -21.61 -2.54
N ASN A 102 -10.08 -22.42 -3.56
CA ASN A 102 -9.19 -22.02 -4.65
C ASN A 102 -9.82 -20.91 -5.51
N GLU A 103 -11.10 -21.02 -5.85
CA GLU A 103 -11.82 -19.94 -6.55
C GLU A 103 -11.83 -18.64 -5.74
N TYR A 104 -12.15 -18.74 -4.45
CA TYR A 104 -12.10 -17.63 -3.52
C TYR A 104 -10.72 -16.96 -3.51
N ASN A 105 -9.65 -17.74 -3.37
CA ASN A 105 -8.29 -17.24 -3.34
C ASN A 105 -7.90 -16.52 -4.65
N GLY A 106 -8.40 -16.99 -5.81
CA GLY A 106 -8.20 -16.30 -7.08
C GLY A 106 -8.84 -14.90 -7.12
N ILE A 107 -10.03 -14.74 -6.54
CA ILE A 107 -10.68 -13.42 -6.42
C ILE A 107 -9.93 -12.54 -5.42
N ILE A 108 -9.50 -13.10 -4.28
CA ILE A 108 -8.74 -12.37 -3.27
C ILE A 108 -7.39 -11.90 -3.80
N ASP A 109 -6.73 -12.68 -4.65
CA ASP A 109 -5.50 -12.27 -5.31
C ASP A 109 -5.71 -10.99 -6.14
N SER A 110 -6.72 -11.00 -7.03
CA SER A 110 -7.14 -9.83 -7.81
C SER A 110 -7.53 -8.63 -6.94
N ALA A 111 -8.31 -8.88 -5.88
CA ALA A 111 -8.75 -7.86 -4.93
C ALA A 111 -7.58 -7.20 -4.17
N SER A 112 -6.47 -7.92 -3.97
CA SER A 112 -5.27 -7.41 -3.30
C SER A 112 -4.30 -6.69 -4.24
N ASN A 113 -4.40 -6.93 -5.55
CA ASN A 113 -3.46 -6.41 -6.54
C ASN A 113 -3.30 -4.88 -6.53
N PRO A 114 -4.36 -4.05 -6.42
CA PRO A 114 -4.19 -2.59 -6.36
C PRO A 114 -3.30 -2.12 -5.21
N GLN A 115 -3.44 -2.73 -4.03
CA GLN A 115 -2.59 -2.42 -2.88
C GLN A 115 -1.17 -2.98 -3.08
N LEU A 116 -1.01 -4.18 -3.63
CA LEU A 116 0.30 -4.76 -3.97
C LEU A 116 1.09 -3.86 -4.93
N THR A 117 0.46 -3.41 -6.02
CA THR A 117 1.09 -2.50 -6.98
C THR A 117 1.47 -1.18 -6.33
N LEU A 118 0.61 -0.62 -5.47
CA LEU A 118 0.91 0.62 -4.77
C LEU A 118 2.09 0.50 -3.81
N ILE A 119 2.20 -0.62 -3.09
CA ILE A 119 3.34 -0.93 -2.21
C ILE A 119 4.62 -1.08 -3.04
N ALA A 120 4.55 -1.81 -4.16
CA ALA A 120 5.68 -1.98 -5.07
C ALA A 120 6.15 -0.63 -5.65
N ASP A 121 5.20 0.20 -6.10
CA ASP A 121 5.49 1.52 -6.66
C ASP A 121 6.07 2.49 -5.62
N SER A 122 5.85 2.23 -4.33
CA SER A 122 6.38 3.02 -3.20
C SER A 122 7.66 2.42 -2.59
N THR A 123 8.09 1.25 -3.05
CA THR A 123 9.35 0.61 -2.64
C THR A 123 10.54 1.28 -3.33
N PRO A 124 11.69 1.48 -2.67
CA PRO A 124 12.87 2.09 -3.28
C PRO A 124 13.26 1.40 -4.60
N ASN A 125 13.39 2.18 -5.67
CA ASN A 125 13.67 1.67 -7.00
C ASN A 125 14.99 2.23 -7.53
N GLU A 126 16.06 1.42 -7.49
CA GLU A 126 17.40 1.85 -7.90
C GLU A 126 17.50 2.29 -9.37
N SER A 127 16.58 1.85 -10.24
CA SER A 127 16.56 2.31 -11.64
C SER A 127 16.33 3.82 -11.78
N THR A 128 15.78 4.49 -10.77
CA THR A 128 15.60 5.96 -10.77
C THR A 128 16.90 6.72 -10.48
N ARG A 129 17.94 6.06 -9.96
CA ARG A 129 19.18 6.70 -9.47
C ARG A 129 19.83 7.59 -10.52
N LYS A 130 20.03 7.07 -11.73
CA LYS A 130 20.75 7.82 -12.79
C LYS A 130 19.96 9.03 -13.24
N ALA A 131 18.66 8.86 -13.48
CA ALA A 131 17.78 9.95 -13.89
C ALA A 131 17.67 11.02 -12.80
N LEU A 132 17.57 10.62 -11.53
CA LEU A 132 17.58 11.54 -10.40
C LEU A 132 18.91 12.31 -10.34
N ALA A 133 20.06 11.63 -10.40
CA ALA A 133 21.36 12.27 -10.35
C ALA A 133 21.57 13.30 -11.48
N GLU A 134 21.06 13.03 -12.68
CA GLU A 134 21.05 13.98 -13.80
C GLU A 134 20.13 15.17 -13.52
N THR A 135 18.90 14.93 -13.05
CA THR A 135 17.96 15.99 -12.68
C THR A 135 18.54 16.92 -11.60
N LEU A 136 19.23 16.37 -10.59
CA LEU A 136 19.79 17.12 -9.48
C LEU A 136 21.03 17.97 -9.83
N GLN A 137 21.51 17.93 -11.08
CA GLN A 137 22.54 18.87 -11.55
C GLN A 137 22.03 20.32 -11.65
N SER A 138 20.71 20.51 -11.69
CA SER A 138 20.08 21.82 -11.66
C SER A 138 19.86 22.26 -10.22
N ASP A 139 20.35 23.46 -9.86
CA ASP A 139 20.20 24.02 -8.51
C ASP A 139 18.74 24.13 -8.08
N SER A 140 17.84 24.55 -8.98
CA SER A 140 16.40 24.61 -8.69
C SER A 140 15.79 23.23 -8.46
N ALA A 141 16.24 22.20 -9.18
CA ALA A 141 15.79 20.83 -8.94
C ALA A 141 16.33 20.25 -7.63
N ALA A 142 17.58 20.53 -7.29
CA ALA A 142 18.19 20.13 -6.02
C ALA A 142 17.48 20.77 -4.82
N ALA A 143 17.20 22.07 -4.87
CA ALA A 143 16.45 22.76 -3.83
C ALA A 143 15.04 22.19 -3.65
N TYR A 144 14.36 21.83 -4.74
CA TYR A 144 13.04 21.20 -4.66
C TYR A 144 13.11 19.79 -4.09
N PHE A 145 14.13 19.00 -4.45
CA PHE A 145 14.38 17.68 -3.86
C PHE A 145 14.55 17.77 -2.34
N ASP A 146 15.34 18.72 -1.86
CA ASP A 146 15.53 18.94 -0.43
C ASP A 146 14.23 19.31 0.28
N GLN A 147 13.30 19.98 -0.41
CA GLN A 147 12.01 20.34 0.13
C GLN A 147 11.02 19.15 0.20
N VAL A 148 10.92 18.35 -0.87
CA VAL A 148 9.79 17.42 -1.03
C VAL A 148 10.15 15.93 -0.95
N ALA A 149 11.42 15.58 -1.16
CA ALA A 149 11.81 14.17 -1.18
C ALA A 149 11.70 13.54 0.21
N SER A 150 11.28 12.29 0.24
CA SER A 150 11.18 11.49 1.46
C SER A 150 12.54 11.30 2.12
N PRO A 151 12.57 11.05 3.44
CA PRO A 151 13.82 10.74 4.14
C PRO A 151 14.58 9.56 3.51
N GLU A 152 13.85 8.52 3.10
CA GLU A 152 14.45 7.33 2.48
C GLU A 152 15.08 7.64 1.12
N ALA A 153 14.41 8.44 0.28
CA ALA A 153 14.96 8.85 -1.01
C ALA A 153 16.23 9.71 -0.84
N LYS A 154 16.22 10.64 0.12
CA LYS A 154 17.38 11.47 0.48
C LYS A 154 18.56 10.62 0.95
N ALA A 155 18.31 9.65 1.83
CA ALA A 155 19.35 8.77 2.36
C ALA A 155 19.98 7.88 1.27
N ARG A 156 19.18 7.41 0.32
CA ARG A 156 19.61 6.45 -0.71
C ARG A 156 20.19 7.08 -1.98
N GLY A 157 19.77 8.31 -2.28
CA GLY A 157 20.06 8.97 -3.55
C GLY A 157 19.29 8.37 -4.74
N TYR A 158 18.15 7.73 -4.48
CA TYR A 158 17.19 7.24 -5.48
C TYR A 158 15.80 7.10 -4.85
N MET A 159 14.77 7.17 -5.68
CA MET A 159 13.37 7.19 -5.28
C MET A 159 12.65 5.88 -5.61
N SER A 160 11.48 5.67 -5.04
CA SER A 160 10.48 4.78 -5.60
C SER A 160 9.94 5.33 -6.93
N THR A 161 9.27 4.49 -7.71
CA THR A 161 8.65 4.95 -8.97
C THR A 161 7.60 6.03 -8.69
N ARG A 162 6.77 5.84 -7.66
CA ARG A 162 5.68 6.76 -7.29
C ARG A 162 6.22 8.12 -6.85
N GLU A 163 7.28 8.14 -6.05
CA GLU A 163 7.89 9.41 -5.65
C GLU A 163 8.58 10.11 -6.82
N PHE A 164 9.28 9.37 -7.68
CA PHE A 164 9.98 9.94 -8.82
C PHE A 164 9.01 10.62 -9.81
N GLU A 165 7.87 9.99 -10.10
CA GLU A 165 6.82 10.59 -10.93
C GLU A 165 6.26 11.89 -10.32
N ALA A 166 5.95 11.86 -9.02
CA ALA A 166 5.45 13.03 -8.31
C ALA A 166 6.50 14.17 -8.25
N PHE A 167 7.76 13.82 -8.02
CA PHE A 167 8.88 14.76 -8.00
C PHE A 167 9.11 15.41 -9.37
N GLU A 168 9.14 14.63 -10.46
CA GLU A 168 9.34 15.16 -11.82
C GLU A 168 8.20 16.08 -12.26
N ALA A 169 6.94 15.74 -11.93
CA ALA A 169 5.81 16.60 -12.19
C ALA A 169 5.87 17.89 -11.34
N GLY A 170 6.15 17.74 -10.05
CA GLY A 170 6.18 18.83 -9.07
C GLY A 170 7.30 19.82 -9.34
N ARG A 171 8.50 19.35 -9.66
CA ARG A 171 9.66 20.23 -9.87
C ARG A 171 9.51 21.16 -11.08
N ARG A 172 8.60 20.86 -12.01
CA ARG A 172 8.32 21.67 -13.20
C ARG A 172 7.13 22.61 -13.02
N TYR A 173 6.24 22.31 -12.08
CA TYR A 173 5.02 23.08 -11.85
C TYR A 173 5.02 23.86 -10.53
N ALA A 174 5.33 23.20 -9.42
CA ALA A 174 5.25 23.75 -8.07
C ALA A 174 6.57 24.39 -7.57
N ASN A 175 7.69 24.12 -8.25
CA ASN A 175 8.99 24.67 -7.87
C ASN A 175 9.14 26.13 -8.33
N THR A 176 9.10 27.05 -7.37
CA THR A 176 9.23 28.48 -7.63
C THR A 176 10.60 28.86 -8.20
N ALA A 177 11.68 28.20 -7.79
CA ALA A 177 13.01 28.44 -8.35
C ALA A 177 13.07 28.06 -9.85
N TYR A 178 12.47 26.92 -10.22
CA TYR A 178 12.37 26.53 -11.63
C TYR A 178 11.56 27.55 -12.46
N LEU A 179 10.49 28.13 -11.89
CA LEU A 179 9.69 29.13 -12.59
C LEU A 179 10.45 30.44 -12.81
N VAL A 180 11.37 30.80 -11.89
CA VAL A 180 12.30 31.93 -12.06
C VAL A 180 13.30 31.61 -13.16
N ASP A 181 13.96 30.45 -13.10
CA ASP A 181 14.91 30.01 -14.14
C ASP A 181 14.25 30.04 -15.53
N LEU A 182 13.04 29.48 -15.64
CA LEU A 182 12.26 29.44 -16.88
C LEU A 182 11.94 30.84 -17.43
N GLN A 183 11.72 31.82 -16.55
CA GLN A 183 11.46 33.20 -16.94
C GLN A 183 12.73 33.87 -17.48
N GLU A 184 13.89 33.54 -16.92
CA GLU A 184 15.20 34.09 -17.31
C GLU A 184 15.79 33.44 -18.57
N MET A 185 15.37 32.21 -18.91
CA MET A 185 15.78 31.53 -20.14
C MET A 185 15.43 32.36 -21.38
N GLN A 186 16.36 32.48 -22.33
CA GLN A 186 16.09 33.13 -23.61
C GLN A 186 15.10 32.29 -24.43
N GLY A 187 14.02 32.92 -24.92
CA GLY A 187 13.01 32.24 -25.72
C GLY A 187 11.74 33.06 -25.93
N ASP A 188 10.88 32.56 -26.82
CA ASP A 188 9.57 33.13 -27.09
C ASP A 188 8.65 33.00 -25.85
N ASN A 189 7.93 34.06 -25.52
CA ASN A 189 6.93 34.06 -24.44
C ASN A 189 5.87 32.97 -24.66
N LEU A 190 5.46 32.74 -25.90
CA LEU A 190 4.48 31.71 -26.23
C LEU A 190 5.01 30.31 -25.92
N LEU A 191 6.30 30.05 -26.19
CA LEU A 191 6.93 28.76 -25.87
C LEU A 191 7.03 28.55 -24.36
N ARG A 192 7.36 29.59 -23.58
CA ARG A 192 7.36 29.51 -22.12
C ARG A 192 5.98 29.21 -21.55
N GLU A 193 4.96 29.87 -22.09
CA GLU A 193 3.58 29.60 -21.67
C GLU A 193 3.15 28.18 -22.01
N LEU A 194 3.54 27.66 -23.19
CA LEU A 194 3.32 26.26 -23.55
C LEU A 194 3.99 25.28 -22.56
N VAL A 195 5.21 25.58 -22.12
CA VAL A 195 5.91 24.77 -21.10
C VAL A 195 5.15 24.79 -19.77
N ARG A 196 4.67 25.96 -19.32
CA ARG A 196 3.89 26.10 -18.08
C ARG A 196 2.59 25.32 -18.12
N ILE A 197 1.83 25.43 -19.22
CA ILE A 197 0.59 24.68 -19.42
C ILE A 197 0.87 23.17 -19.41
N THR A 198 1.94 22.74 -20.08
CA THR A 198 2.33 21.32 -20.12
C THR A 198 2.71 20.80 -18.73
N ALA A 199 3.47 21.57 -17.95
CA ALA A 199 3.83 21.22 -16.58
C ALA A 199 2.60 21.13 -15.67
N GLN A 200 1.67 22.07 -15.78
CA GLN A 200 0.39 22.04 -15.05
C GLN A 200 -0.42 20.80 -15.40
N MET A 201 -0.53 20.47 -16.69
CA MET A 201 -1.26 19.28 -17.15
C MET A 201 -0.62 18.01 -16.59
N ASN A 202 0.71 17.87 -16.63
CA ASN A 202 1.41 16.71 -16.07
C ASN A 202 1.21 16.58 -14.55
N TRP A 203 1.21 17.71 -13.82
CA TRP A 203 0.92 17.73 -12.40
C TRP A 203 -0.51 17.25 -12.09
N GLN A 204 -1.50 17.75 -12.83
CA GLN A 204 -2.89 17.33 -12.69
C GLN A 204 -3.10 15.85 -13.07
N LEU A 205 -2.41 15.37 -14.11
CA LEU A 205 -2.47 13.95 -14.49
C LEU A 205 -1.85 13.05 -13.42
N ASN A 206 -0.77 13.48 -12.76
CA ASN A 206 -0.20 12.75 -11.63
C ASN A 206 -1.18 12.69 -10.45
N ASP A 207 -1.84 13.80 -10.11
CA ASP A 207 -2.87 13.82 -9.06
C ASP A 207 -4.07 12.91 -9.41
N LEU A 208 -4.55 12.96 -10.66
CA LEU A 208 -5.61 12.06 -11.14
C LEU A 208 -5.19 10.59 -11.07
N LYS A 209 -3.94 10.26 -11.40
CA LYS A 209 -3.39 8.91 -11.25
C LYS A 209 -3.45 8.44 -9.79
N GLU A 210 -3.12 9.31 -8.84
CA GLU A 210 -3.21 9.01 -7.41
C GLU A 210 -4.68 8.81 -6.96
N GLN A 211 -5.61 9.65 -7.41
CA GLN A 211 -7.04 9.47 -7.11
C GLN A 211 -7.58 8.15 -7.68
N ILE A 212 -7.18 7.76 -8.89
CA ILE A 212 -7.54 6.47 -9.49
C ILE A 212 -6.94 5.31 -8.68
N ARG A 213 -5.67 5.42 -8.24
CA ARG A 213 -5.04 4.42 -7.36
C ARG A 213 -5.86 4.25 -6.07
N GLN A 214 -6.32 5.33 -5.44
CA GLN A 214 -7.19 5.27 -4.26
C GLN A 214 -8.52 4.56 -4.56
N GLY A 215 -9.17 4.92 -5.66
CA GLY A 215 -10.41 4.26 -6.11
C GLY A 215 -10.25 2.76 -6.38
N ASN A 216 -9.12 2.36 -6.97
CA ASN A 216 -8.79 0.95 -7.22
C ASN A 216 -8.59 0.15 -5.93
N VAL A 217 -7.96 0.75 -4.91
CA VAL A 217 -7.83 0.12 -3.59
C VAL A 217 -9.21 -0.13 -2.97
N ILE A 218 -10.08 0.88 -2.95
CA ILE A 218 -11.45 0.75 -2.41
C ILE A 218 -12.22 -0.35 -3.17
N SER A 219 -12.10 -0.34 -4.50
CA SER A 219 -12.73 -1.35 -5.36
C SER A 219 -12.21 -2.76 -5.08
N GLY A 220 -10.90 -2.91 -4.85
CA GLY A 220 -10.29 -4.17 -4.43
C GLY A 220 -10.81 -4.64 -3.07
N GLN A 221 -10.87 -3.77 -2.07
CA GLN A 221 -11.41 -4.11 -0.75
C GLN A 221 -12.90 -4.51 -0.84
N GLN A 222 -13.70 -3.81 -1.66
CA GLN A 222 -15.10 -4.16 -1.89
C GLN A 222 -15.25 -5.53 -2.59
N LEU A 223 -14.38 -5.84 -3.55
CA LEU A 223 -14.35 -7.15 -4.20
C LEU A 223 -14.02 -8.26 -3.17
N ALA A 224 -13.04 -8.04 -2.31
CA ALA A 224 -12.67 -8.98 -1.25
C ALA A 224 -13.83 -9.26 -0.28
N LEU A 225 -14.54 -8.21 0.15
CA LEU A 225 -15.71 -8.32 1.03
C LEU A 225 -16.85 -9.10 0.34
N THR A 226 -17.12 -8.80 -0.93
CA THR A 226 -18.17 -9.48 -1.71
C THR A 226 -17.84 -10.96 -1.88
N ALA A 227 -16.60 -11.28 -2.23
CA ALA A 227 -16.12 -12.66 -2.35
C ALA A 227 -16.27 -13.40 -1.02
N ARG A 228 -15.83 -12.79 0.09
CA ARG A 228 -15.97 -13.39 1.42
C ARG A 228 -17.42 -13.72 1.73
N GLN A 229 -18.34 -12.78 1.56
CA GLN A 229 -19.76 -12.98 1.87
C GLN A 229 -20.39 -14.13 1.07
N TYR A 230 -19.95 -14.33 -0.18
CA TYR A 230 -20.42 -15.42 -1.02
C TYR A 230 -19.85 -16.77 -0.57
N TYR A 231 -18.52 -16.87 -0.41
CA TYR A 231 -17.83 -18.13 -0.13
C TYR A 231 -17.95 -18.58 1.33
N GLU A 232 -17.98 -17.66 2.31
CA GLU A 232 -18.04 -17.98 3.76
C GLU A 232 -19.24 -18.86 4.12
N LYS A 233 -20.39 -18.62 3.47
CA LYS A 233 -21.59 -19.44 3.68
C LYS A 233 -21.43 -20.87 3.15
N GLN A 234 -20.86 -21.01 1.96
CA GLN A 234 -20.71 -22.31 1.29
C GLN A 234 -19.62 -23.15 1.97
N LEU A 235 -18.48 -22.53 2.25
CA LEU A 235 -17.36 -23.12 2.97
C LEU A 235 -17.80 -23.55 4.38
N GLY A 236 -18.50 -22.68 5.12
CA GLY A 236 -19.02 -23.02 6.45
C GLY A 236 -20.03 -24.18 6.46
N SER A 237 -20.82 -24.36 5.39
CA SER A 237 -21.72 -25.51 5.24
C SER A 237 -20.94 -26.82 5.02
N LEU A 238 -19.93 -26.78 4.15
CA LEU A 238 -19.06 -27.92 3.88
C LEU A 238 -18.22 -28.30 5.10
N GLU A 239 -17.71 -27.33 5.86
CA GLU A 239 -16.99 -27.59 7.11
C GLU A 239 -17.83 -28.40 8.10
N LYS A 240 -19.11 -28.07 8.27
CA LYS A 240 -20.01 -28.84 9.15
C LYS A 240 -20.15 -30.28 8.70
N THR A 241 -20.29 -30.50 7.39
CA THR A 241 -20.38 -31.85 6.80
C THR A 241 -19.10 -32.65 7.02
N ILE A 242 -17.94 -32.02 6.82
CA ILE A 242 -16.62 -32.63 7.04
C ILE A 242 -16.45 -33.03 8.51
N ASN A 243 -16.77 -32.12 9.43
CA ASN A 243 -16.63 -32.37 10.86
C ASN A 243 -17.55 -33.52 11.34
N GLN A 244 -18.77 -33.62 10.80
CA GLN A 244 -19.69 -34.72 11.11
C GLN A 244 -19.20 -36.07 10.57
N ALA A 245 -18.52 -36.09 9.42
CA ALA A 245 -17.95 -37.31 8.86
C ALA A 245 -16.72 -37.80 9.66
N ASN A 246 -15.92 -36.89 10.22
CA ASN A 246 -14.75 -37.23 11.04
C ASN A 246 -15.10 -37.63 12.48
N ALA A 247 -16.31 -37.34 12.94
CA ALA A 247 -16.79 -37.71 14.28
C ALA A 247 -17.39 -39.13 14.34
N ARG A 248 -17.41 -39.85 13.20
CA ARG A 248 -17.88 -41.24 13.06
C ARG A 248 -16.70 -42.15 12.77
#